data_AF-F6BBP4-F1
#
_entry.id   AF-F6BBP4-F1
#
_cell.length_a   1.000
_cell.length_b   1.000
_cell.length_c   1.000
_cell.angle_alpha   90.00
_cell.angle_beta   90.00
_cell.angle_gamma   90.00
#
_symmetry.space_group_name_H-M   'P 1'
#
loop_
_entity.id
_entity.type
_entity.pdbx_description
1 polymer ?
#
loop_
_entity_poly.entity_id
_entity_poly.type
_entity_poly.pdbx_seq_one_letter_code
_entity_poly.pdbx_strand_id
1 'polypeptide(L)'
;MASKTNWGMWFVKASVCSLAAGGLFYYAGQQSVTFNEIVTTFASLPLLVVILVEILDKFVDKSDVYKNIYAFVQTKNDASAYFAVFLTAVLAFFGILWLITGSLTLNVGTVSPAVITVAGLLTLYILAPETGDDEIILFLWVGATIATFGKYFTLIPHIPGFGG
;
A
#
# COMPACT_ATOMS: atom_id res chain seq x y z
N MET A 1 -20.01 -15.17 9.98
CA MET A 1 -19.48 -15.49 11.32
C MET A 1 -18.45 -14.44 11.64
N ALA A 2 -18.72 -13.53 12.58
CA ALA A 2 -17.76 -12.52 13.00
C ALA A 2 -16.59 -13.25 13.68
N SER A 3 -15.41 -13.23 13.07
CA SER A 3 -14.21 -13.76 13.72
C SER A 3 -13.97 -12.90 14.98
N LYS A 4 -13.77 -13.53 16.14
CA LYS A 4 -13.40 -12.78 17.35
C LYS A 4 -12.07 -12.08 17.07
N THR A 5 -12.08 -10.74 16.99
CA THR A 5 -10.87 -9.94 16.84
C THR A 5 -9.87 -10.33 17.94
N ASN A 6 -8.74 -10.90 17.51
CA ASN A 6 -7.64 -11.20 18.43
C ASN A 6 -6.92 -9.89 18.75
N TRP A 7 -7.38 -9.25 19.82
CA TRP A 7 -6.88 -7.95 20.28
C TRP A 7 -5.35 -7.89 20.40
N GLY A 8 -4.68 -8.96 20.82
CA GLY A 8 -3.22 -9.00 20.92
C GLY A 8 -2.54 -8.87 19.55
N MET A 9 -3.00 -9.66 18.57
CA MET A 9 -2.50 -9.59 17.19
C MET A 9 -2.86 -8.25 16.52
N TRP A 10 -4.04 -7.73 16.82
CA TRP A 10 -4.47 -6.41 16.35
C TRP A 10 -3.52 -5.30 16.83
N PHE A 11 -3.16 -5.29 18.12
CA PHE A 11 -2.21 -4.31 18.68
C PHE A 11 -0.81 -4.42 18.05
N VAL A 12 -0.34 -5.65 17.80
CA VAL A 12 0.96 -5.86 17.13
C VAL A 12 0.93 -5.30 15.71
N LYS A 13 -0.10 -5.64 14.92
CA LYS A 13 -0.28 -5.10 13.56
C LYS A 13 -0.35 -3.57 13.57
N ALA A 14 -1.16 -3.00 14.46
CA ALA A 14 -1.32 -1.55 14.61
C ALA A 14 0.01 -0.87 14.98
N SER A 15 0.80 -1.46 15.88
CA SER A 15 2.09 -0.92 16.31
C SER A 15 3.12 -0.94 15.17
N VAL A 16 3.21 -2.05 14.44
CA VAL A 16 4.10 -2.17 13.27
C VAL A 16 3.70 -1.19 12.18
N CYS A 17 2.40 -1.09 11.88
CA CYS A 17 1.87 -0.12 10.92
C CYS A 17 2.17 1.32 11.34
N SER A 18 2.02 1.65 12.62
CA SER A 18 2.35 2.98 13.16
C SER A 18 3.84 3.33 13.06
N LEU A 19 4.72 2.37 13.34
CA LEU A 19 6.17 2.56 13.18
C LEU A 19 6.56 2.76 11.72
N ALA A 20 5.98 1.96 10.81
CA ALA A 20 6.20 2.10 9.37
C ALA A 20 5.64 3.44 8.85
N ALA A 21 4.49 3.88 9.34
CA ALA A 21 3.92 5.21 9.06
C ALA A 21 4.85 6.33 9.57
N GLY A 22 5.38 6.20 10.78
CA GLY A 22 6.35 7.15 11.33
C GLY A 22 7.62 7.26 10.47
N GLY A 23 8.15 6.13 10.00
CA GLY A 23 9.28 6.11 9.06
C GLY A 23 8.95 6.76 7.72
N LEU A 24 7.76 6.48 7.16
CA LEU A 24 7.28 7.09 5.94
C LEU A 24 7.12 8.61 6.07
N PHE A 25 6.53 9.08 7.16
CA PHE A 25 6.33 10.50 7.43
C PHE A 25 7.65 11.22 7.65
N TYR A 26 8.60 10.59 8.35
CA TYR A 26 9.95 11.11 8.48
C TYR A 26 10.62 11.26 7.11
N TYR A 27 10.56 10.22 6.27
CA TYR A 27 11.09 10.26 4.90
C TYR A 27 10.44 11.37 4.06
N ALA A 28 9.10 11.43 4.03
CA ALA A 28 8.35 12.43 3.29
C ALA A 28 8.70 13.86 3.75
N GLY A 29 8.87 14.06 5.06
CA GLY A 29 9.33 15.33 5.64
C GLY A 29 10.74 15.71 5.20
N GLN A 30 11.69 14.76 5.20
CA GLN A 30 13.06 15.00 4.72
C GLN A 30 13.11 15.34 3.23
N GLN A 31 12.22 14.75 2.44
CA GLN A 31 12.10 15.02 1.00
C GLN A 31 11.18 16.20 0.68
N SER A 32 10.66 16.90 1.70
CA SER A 32 9.74 18.05 1.55
C SER A 32 8.52 17.77 0.67
N VAL A 33 8.00 16.53 0.72
CA VAL A 33 6.82 16.13 -0.06
C VAL A 33 5.62 16.95 0.39
N THR A 34 5.09 17.75 -0.51
CA THR A 34 3.93 18.61 -0.25
C THR A 34 2.62 17.83 -0.37
N PHE A 35 1.57 18.31 0.29
CA PHE A 35 0.24 17.70 0.15
C PHE A 35 -0.28 17.76 -1.30
N ASN A 36 0.06 18.80 -2.05
CA ASN A 36 -0.29 18.90 -3.47
C ASN A 36 0.38 17.80 -4.30
N GLU A 37 1.65 17.47 -4.03
CA GLU A 37 2.33 16.35 -4.69
C GLU A 37 1.68 15.01 -4.36
N ILE A 38 1.20 14.82 -3.13
CA ILE A 38 0.43 13.62 -2.75
C ILE A 38 -0.89 13.56 -3.53
N VAL A 39 -1.67 14.65 -3.55
CA VAL A 39 -2.95 14.72 -4.26
C VAL A 39 -2.78 14.49 -5.76
N THR A 40 -1.80 15.14 -6.38
CA THR A 40 -1.52 14.95 -7.82
C THR A 40 -1.04 13.54 -8.12
N THR A 41 -0.24 12.93 -7.25
CA THR A 41 0.20 11.54 -7.39
C THR A 41 -0.96 10.56 -7.27
N PHE A 42 -1.84 10.73 -6.27
CA PHE A 42 -3.07 9.93 -6.16
C PHE A 42 -3.95 10.08 -7.40
N ALA A 43 -4.20 11.30 -7.87
CA ALA A 43 -5.02 11.55 -9.06
C ALA A 43 -4.43 10.95 -10.35
N SER A 44 -3.10 10.76 -10.38
CA SER A 44 -2.38 10.18 -11.51
C SER A 44 -2.39 8.65 -11.51
N LEU A 45 -2.89 8.01 -10.45
CA LEU A 45 -3.05 6.56 -10.43
C LEU A 45 -4.12 6.16 -11.46
N PRO A 46 -3.83 5.20 -12.36
CA PRO A 46 -4.86 4.66 -13.23
C PRO A 46 -5.95 3.96 -12.42
N LEU A 47 -7.22 4.10 -12.81
CA LEU A 47 -8.35 3.49 -12.11
C LEU A 47 -8.17 1.97 -11.94
N LEU A 48 -7.61 1.29 -12.95
CA LEU A 48 -7.32 -0.14 -12.85
C LEU A 48 -6.36 -0.47 -11.69
N VAL A 49 -5.34 0.36 -11.44
CA VAL A 49 -4.41 0.17 -10.33
C VAL A 49 -5.11 0.36 -8.99
N VAL A 50 -5.99 1.36 -8.88
CA VAL A 50 -6.81 1.59 -7.68
C VAL A 50 -7.69 0.40 -7.36
N ILE A 51 -8.40 -0.13 -8.36
CA ILE A 51 -9.25 -1.32 -8.20
C ILE A 51 -8.40 -2.55 -7.79
N LEU A 52 -7.21 -2.73 -8.36
CA LEU A 52 -6.32 -3.82 -7.99
C LEU A 52 -5.85 -3.70 -6.54
N VAL A 53 -5.51 -2.49 -6.07
CA VAL A 53 -5.13 -2.23 -4.68
C VAL A 53 -6.27 -2.60 -3.72
N GLU A 54 -7.50 -2.19 -4.02
CA GLU A 54 -8.68 -2.54 -3.22
C GLU A 54 -8.92 -4.06 -3.19
N ILE A 55 -8.76 -4.76 -4.32
CA ILE A 55 -8.85 -6.22 -4.37
C ILE A 55 -7.76 -6.87 -3.52
N LEU A 56 -6.53 -6.35 -3.57
CA LEU A 56 -5.41 -6.86 -2.77
C LEU A 56 -5.65 -6.67 -1.28
N ASP A 57 -6.13 -5.50 -0.85
CA ASP A 57 -6.50 -5.23 0.55
C ASP A 57 -7.54 -6.23 1.07
N LYS A 58 -8.66 -6.35 0.32
CA LYS A 58 -9.72 -7.31 0.63
C LYS A 58 -9.23 -8.76 0.68
N PHE A 59 -8.31 -9.12 -0.22
CA PHE A 59 -7.72 -10.45 -0.23
C PHE A 59 -6.84 -10.66 1.01
N VAL A 60 -5.93 -9.72 1.30
CA VAL A 60 -4.99 -9.80 2.42
C VAL A 60 -5.71 -9.94 3.75
N ASP A 61 -6.80 -9.20 3.94
CA ASP A 61 -7.59 -9.26 5.16
C ASP A 61 -8.43 -10.55 5.26
N LYS A 62 -9.21 -10.89 4.21
CA LYS A 62 -10.10 -12.07 4.23
C LYS A 62 -9.38 -13.39 4.28
N SER A 63 -8.19 -13.46 3.69
CA SER A 63 -7.37 -14.68 3.68
C SER A 63 -6.47 -14.80 4.90
N ASP A 64 -6.51 -13.83 5.82
CA ASP A 64 -5.70 -13.83 7.03
C ASP A 64 -4.20 -14.06 6.72
N VAL A 65 -3.71 -13.54 5.58
CA VAL A 65 -2.37 -13.83 5.01
C VAL A 65 -1.27 -13.74 6.06
N TYR A 66 -1.28 -12.68 6.87
CA TYR A 66 -0.28 -12.50 7.92
C TYR A 66 -0.36 -13.52 9.03
N LYS A 67 -1.57 -13.92 9.45
CA LYS A 67 -1.74 -14.98 10.46
C LYS A 67 -1.26 -16.32 9.89
N ASN A 68 -1.54 -16.59 8.62
CA ASN A 68 -1.11 -17.81 7.94
C ASN A 68 0.41 -17.87 7.75
N ILE A 69 1.05 -16.77 7.33
CA ILE A 69 2.51 -16.67 7.23
C ILE A 69 3.16 -16.81 8.61
N TYR A 70 2.61 -16.11 9.61
CA TYR A 70 3.10 -16.21 10.98
C TYR A 70 3.00 -17.65 11.49
N ALA A 71 1.83 -18.28 11.39
CA ALA A 71 1.61 -19.65 11.86
C ALA A 71 2.49 -20.68 11.11
N PHE A 72 2.69 -20.50 9.81
CA PHE A 72 3.54 -21.38 9.01
C PHE A 72 5.01 -21.32 9.46
N VAL A 73 5.54 -20.13 9.71
CA VAL A 73 6.95 -19.91 10.09
C VAL A 73 7.18 -20.10 11.60
N GLN A 74 6.16 -19.86 12.43
CA GLN A 74 6.21 -20.02 13.89
C GLN A 74 6.58 -21.44 14.31
N THR A 75 6.22 -22.44 13.50
CA THR A 75 6.63 -23.84 13.72
C THR A 75 8.14 -24.04 13.91
N LYS A 76 8.96 -23.05 13.53
CA LYS A 76 10.43 -23.06 13.70
C LYS A 76 10.93 -22.13 14.80
N ASN A 77 10.52 -20.86 14.83
CA ASN A 77 10.96 -19.84 15.79
C ASN A 77 10.09 -18.56 15.68
N ASP A 78 9.62 -18.00 16.80
CA ASP A 78 8.83 -16.76 16.84
C ASP A 78 9.55 -15.57 16.19
N ALA A 79 10.86 -15.41 16.40
CA ALA A 79 11.63 -14.31 15.81
C ALA A 79 11.63 -14.38 14.26
N SER A 80 11.71 -15.60 13.70
CA SER A 80 11.63 -15.78 12.25
C SER A 80 10.24 -15.53 11.69
N ALA A 81 9.19 -15.78 12.47
CA ALA A 81 7.81 -15.51 12.07
C ALA A 81 7.53 -14.01 11.97
N TYR A 82 7.99 -13.22 12.94
CA TYR A 82 7.91 -11.75 12.88
C TYR A 82 8.72 -11.17 11.72
N PHE A 83 9.92 -11.69 11.47
CA PHE A 83 10.73 -11.26 10.33
C PHE A 83 10.06 -11.58 8.98
N ALA A 84 9.42 -12.75 8.86
CA ALA A 84 8.69 -13.12 7.65
C ALA A 84 7.49 -12.19 7.38
N VAL A 85 6.73 -11.84 8.43
CA VAL A 85 5.63 -10.86 8.32
C VAL A 85 6.14 -9.48 7.89
N PHE A 86 7.25 -9.02 8.48
CA PHE A 86 7.90 -7.77 8.07
C PHE A 86 8.36 -7.83 6.61
N LEU A 87 8.98 -8.92 6.18
CA LEU A 87 9.41 -9.10 4.80
C LEU A 87 8.23 -9.07 3.82
N THR A 88 7.09 -9.66 4.15
CA THR A 88 5.87 -9.58 3.33
C THR A 88 5.38 -8.14 3.20
N ALA A 89 5.41 -7.34 4.26
CA ALA A 89 5.07 -5.92 4.21
C ALA A 89 6.03 -5.14 3.29
N VAL A 90 7.33 -5.41 3.36
CA VAL A 90 8.33 -4.80 2.47
C VAL A 90 8.11 -5.21 1.01
N LEU A 91 7.80 -6.48 0.75
CA LEU A 91 7.48 -6.97 -0.60
C LEU A 91 6.18 -6.36 -1.13
N ALA A 92 5.16 -6.20 -0.28
CA ALA A 92 3.93 -5.51 -0.63
C ALA A 92 4.22 -4.06 -1.06
N PHE A 93 5.06 -3.35 -0.30
CA PHE A 93 5.51 -2.00 -0.66
C PHE A 93 6.15 -1.95 -2.05
N PHE A 94 7.11 -2.82 -2.33
CA PHE A 94 7.74 -2.87 -3.65
C PHE A 94 6.77 -3.30 -4.76
N GLY A 95 5.82 -4.18 -4.47
CA GLY A 95 4.75 -4.57 -5.39
C GLY A 95 3.83 -3.41 -5.73
N ILE A 96 3.42 -2.61 -4.74
CA ILE A 96 2.65 -1.39 -4.97
C ILE A 96 3.47 -0.35 -5.73
N LEU A 97 4.73 -0.13 -5.35
CA LEU A 97 5.63 0.79 -6.05
C LEU A 97 5.77 0.40 -7.53
N TRP A 98 5.88 -0.90 -7.81
CA TRP A 98 5.90 -1.44 -9.17
C TRP A 98 4.58 -1.18 -9.91
N LEU A 99 3.43 -1.43 -9.28
CA LEU A 99 2.11 -1.17 -9.87
C LEU A 99 1.89 0.31 -10.22
N ILE A 100 2.36 1.24 -9.37
CA ILE A 100 2.24 2.68 -9.62
C ILE A 100 3.19 3.12 -10.74
N THR A 101 4.43 2.64 -10.72
CA THR A 101 5.46 3.10 -11.67
C THR A 101 5.39 2.43 -13.03
N GLY A 102 4.75 1.25 -13.13
CA GLY A 102 4.61 0.48 -14.37
C GLY A 102 5.95 -0.01 -14.96
N SER A 103 7.06 0.12 -14.21
CA SER A 103 8.40 -0.20 -14.68
C SER A 103 8.86 -1.54 -14.12
N LEU A 104 9.26 -2.48 -14.99
CA LEU A 104 9.91 -3.74 -14.59
C LEU A 104 11.25 -3.51 -13.87
N THR A 105 11.88 -2.35 -14.08
CA THR A 105 13.10 -1.94 -13.37
C THR A 105 12.72 -1.01 -12.23
N LEU A 106 12.67 -1.55 -11.01
CA LEU A 106 12.51 -0.76 -9.78
C LEU A 106 13.82 -0.01 -9.47
N ASN A 107 14.01 1.16 -10.07
CA ASN A 107 15.10 2.07 -9.68
C ASN A 107 14.57 3.12 -8.71
N VAL A 108 14.58 2.78 -7.42
CA VAL A 108 14.06 3.65 -6.34
C VAL A 108 14.73 5.02 -6.31
N GLY A 109 15.99 5.13 -6.76
CA GLY A 109 16.73 6.39 -6.83
C GLY A 109 16.23 7.36 -7.91
N THR A 110 15.43 6.89 -8.86
CA THR A 110 14.83 7.71 -9.92
C THR A 110 13.33 7.93 -9.76
N VAL A 111 12.70 7.27 -8.78
CA VAL A 111 11.28 7.45 -8.48
C VAL A 111 11.09 8.72 -7.67
N SER A 112 10.07 9.51 -7.99
CA SER A 112 9.81 10.74 -7.24
C SER A 112 9.49 10.44 -5.77
N PRO A 113 9.94 11.29 -4.82
CA PRO A 113 9.62 11.10 -3.41
C PRO A 113 8.11 11.04 -3.12
N ALA A 114 7.30 11.75 -3.90
CA ALA A 114 5.84 11.71 -3.81
C ALA A 114 5.26 10.33 -4.17
N VAL A 115 5.77 9.67 -5.22
CA VAL A 115 5.36 8.31 -5.60
C VAL A 115 5.75 7.30 -4.54
N ILE A 116 6.96 7.41 -3.97
CA ILE A 116 7.39 6.56 -2.83
C ILE A 116 6.45 6.77 -1.64
N THR A 117 6.08 8.02 -1.37
CA THR A 117 5.17 8.37 -0.26
C THR A 117 3.78 7.77 -0.47
N VAL A 118 3.18 7.94 -1.65
CA VAL A 118 1.87 7.37 -1.98
C VAL A 118 1.90 5.85 -1.98
N ALA A 119 2.93 5.21 -2.55
CA ALA A 119 3.11 3.76 -2.48
C ALA A 119 3.17 3.26 -1.02
N GLY A 120 3.85 4.02 -0.16
CA GLY A 120 3.91 3.76 1.28
C GLY A 120 2.54 3.86 1.93
N LEU A 121 1.78 4.92 1.64
CA LEU A 121 0.42 5.11 2.19
C LEU A 121 -0.53 4.00 1.75
N LEU A 122 -0.53 3.63 0.46
CA LEU A 122 -1.32 2.52 -0.07
C LEU A 122 -0.94 1.19 0.56
N THR A 123 0.35 0.97 0.79
CA THR A 123 0.82 -0.25 1.45
C THR A 123 0.40 -0.27 2.91
N LEU A 124 0.58 0.82 3.64
CA LEU A 124 0.13 0.94 5.03
C LEU A 124 -1.37 0.71 5.17
N TYR A 125 -2.16 1.16 4.19
CA TYR A 125 -3.59 0.85 4.11
C TYR A 125 -3.84 -0.65 4.00
N ILE A 126 -3.23 -1.33 3.02
CA ILE A 126 -3.36 -2.80 2.83
C ILE A 126 -2.90 -3.59 4.06
N LEU A 127 -1.96 -3.04 4.82
CA LEU A 127 -1.37 -3.66 6.00
C LEU A 127 -2.11 -3.33 7.31
N ALA A 128 -2.96 -2.30 7.29
CA ALA A 128 -3.65 -1.88 8.47
C ALA A 128 -4.67 -2.96 8.90
N PRO A 129 -4.92 -3.08 10.21
CA PRO A 129 -5.86 -4.09 10.68
C PRO A 129 -7.29 -3.73 10.26
N GLU A 130 -8.03 -4.72 9.74
CA GLU A 130 -9.47 -4.63 9.48
C GLU A 130 -9.85 -3.55 8.43
N THR A 131 -9.00 -3.31 7.43
CA THR A 131 -9.27 -2.35 6.33
C THR A 131 -10.06 -2.91 5.16
N GLY A 132 -10.12 -4.25 5.01
CA GLY A 132 -10.73 -4.93 3.87
C GLY A 132 -12.25 -4.84 3.73
N ASP A 133 -12.92 -4.04 4.55
CA ASP A 133 -14.37 -3.88 4.52
C ASP A 133 -14.84 -2.66 3.70
N ASP A 134 -14.01 -1.61 3.59
CA ASP A 134 -14.36 -0.34 2.95
C ASP A 134 -13.46 -0.03 1.73
N GLU A 135 -13.94 0.79 0.78
CA GLU A 135 -13.15 1.24 -0.40
C GLU A 135 -12.49 2.62 -0.19
N ILE A 136 -11.69 2.77 0.87
CA ILE A 136 -11.10 4.07 1.24
C ILE A 136 -10.15 4.60 0.15
N ILE A 137 -9.37 3.74 -0.50
CA ILE A 137 -8.42 4.16 -1.54
C ILE A 137 -9.17 4.67 -2.76
N LEU A 138 -10.27 4.02 -3.14
CA LEU A 138 -11.15 4.49 -4.21
C LEU A 138 -11.71 5.88 -3.89
N PHE A 139 -12.18 6.13 -2.66
CA PHE A 139 -12.70 7.44 -2.27
C PHE A 139 -11.61 8.53 -2.27
N LEU A 140 -10.41 8.21 -1.77
CA LEU A 140 -9.27 9.14 -1.81
C LEU A 140 -8.86 9.46 -3.25
N TRP A 141 -8.86 8.47 -4.14
CA TRP A 141 -8.58 8.65 -5.55
C TRP A 141 -9.63 9.53 -6.26
N VAL A 142 -10.92 9.30 -5.99
CA VAL A 142 -12.00 10.15 -6.52
C VAL A 142 -11.85 11.58 -6.01
N GLY A 143 -11.58 11.77 -4.72
CA GLY A 143 -11.33 13.08 -4.14
C GLY A 143 -10.14 13.80 -4.77
N ALA A 144 -9.03 13.10 -5.00
CA ALA A 144 -7.85 13.63 -5.66
C ALA A 144 -8.12 13.98 -7.14
N THR A 145 -8.90 13.15 -7.84
CA THR A 145 -9.33 13.41 -9.22
C THR A 145 -10.19 14.67 -9.28
N ILE A 146 -11.14 14.84 -8.36
CA ILE A 146 -11.98 16.05 -8.28
C ILE A 146 -11.12 17.29 -7.97
N ALA A 147 -10.22 17.19 -6.99
CA ALA A 147 -9.32 18.28 -6.60
C ALA A 147 -8.39 18.75 -7.74
N THR A 148 -8.07 17.84 -8.67
CA THR A 148 -7.25 18.14 -9.86
C THR A 148 -8.10 18.42 -11.11
N PHE A 149 -9.42 18.55 -10.97
CA PHE A 149 -10.37 18.76 -12.07
C PHE A 149 -10.26 17.70 -13.18
N GLY A 150 -9.91 16.46 -12.82
CA GLY A 150 -9.76 15.35 -13.75
C GLY A 150 -8.52 15.44 -14.65
N LYS A 151 -7.60 16.39 -14.40
CA LYS A 151 -6.42 16.63 -15.26
C LYS A 151 -5.55 15.39 -15.48
N TYR A 152 -5.51 14.48 -14.50
CA TYR A 152 -4.65 13.29 -14.50
C TYR A 152 -5.43 11.98 -14.64
N PHE A 153 -6.74 12.07 -14.91
CA PHE A 153 -7.61 10.91 -14.95
C PHE A 153 -7.19 9.94 -16.06
N THR A 154 -6.86 8.71 -15.66
CA THR A 154 -6.47 7.64 -16.58
C THR A 154 -7.21 6.37 -16.18
N LEU A 155 -7.87 5.69 -17.14
CA LEU A 155 -8.62 4.47 -16.84
C LEU A 155 -7.71 3.24 -16.76
N ILE A 156 -6.87 3.06 -17.78
CA ILE A 156 -5.97 1.92 -17.94
C ILE A 156 -4.54 2.47 -17.95
N PRO A 157 -3.59 1.86 -17.20
CA PRO A 157 -2.19 2.25 -17.27
C PRO A 157 -1.69 2.15 -18.72
N HIS A 158 -0.88 3.12 -19.16
CA HIS A 158 -0.07 2.92 -20.36
C HIS A 158 0.94 1.82 -20.06
N ILE A 159 0.81 0.67 -20.72
CA ILE A 159 1.77 -0.43 -20.62
C ILE A 159 2.82 -0.19 -21.71
N PRO A 160 4.09 0.11 -21.37
CA PRO A 160 5.14 0.24 -22.37
C PRO A 160 5.24 -1.04 -23.20
N GLY A 161 4.96 -0.93 -24.51
CA GLY A 161 4.96 -2.07 -25.45
C GLY A 161 3.60 -2.71 -25.74
N PHE A 162 2.51 -2.25 -25.11
CA PHE A 162 1.13 -2.65 -25.44
C PHE A 162 0.22 -1.40 -25.46
N GLY A 163 0.15 -0.72 -26.61
CA GLY A 163 -0.69 0.46 -26.84
C GLY A 163 0.14 1.68 -27.26
N GLY A 164 -0.24 2.32 -28.37
CA GLY A 164 0.48 3.41 -29.04
C GLY A 164 0.31 4.79 -28.42
#